data_AF-A0A654BN41-F1
#
_entry.id   AF-A0A654BN41-F1
#
_cell.length_a   1.000
_cell.length_b   1.000
_cell.length_c   1.000
_cell.angle_alpha   90.00
_cell.angle_beta   90.00
_cell.angle_gamma   90.00
#
_symmetry.space_group_name_H-M   'P 1'
#
loop_
_entity.id
_entity.type
_entity.pdbx_description
1 polymer ?
#
loop_
_entity_poly.entity_id
_entity_poly.type
_entity_poly.pdbx_seq_one_letter_code
_entity_poly.pdbx_strand_id
1 'polypeptide(L)' 'MTAMSIATILTAVSDRRPPVSTASKTSKPIPLAELAAMIERRRAETGVGELPRNSGKRRTPGKKALLDAIRDAGGNW' A
#
# COMPACT_ATOMS: atom_id res chain seq x y z
N MET A 1 -11.21 -16.47 24.10
CA MET A 1 -10.26 -16.21 23.00
C MET A 1 -9.50 -14.95 23.34
N THR A 2 -8.20 -15.04 23.62
CA THR A 2 -7.37 -13.91 24.07
C THR A 2 -6.93 -13.10 22.85
N ALA A 3 -7.30 -11.81 22.80
CA ALA A 3 -6.83 -10.92 21.75
C ALA A 3 -5.33 -10.66 21.94
N MET A 4 -4.52 -10.91 20.90
CA MET A 4 -3.10 -10.53 20.92
C MET A 4 -2.97 -9.00 20.82
N SER A 5 -2.08 -8.43 21.63
CA SER A 5 -1.77 -7.00 21.65
C SER A 5 -1.12 -6.55 20.34
N ILE A 6 -1.43 -5.32 19.89
CA ILE A 6 -0.80 -4.66 18.74
C ILE A 6 0.73 -4.63 18.88
N ALA A 7 1.25 -4.53 20.11
CA ALA A 7 2.68 -4.59 20.39
C ALA A 7 3.30 -5.93 19.95
N THR A 8 2.62 -7.05 20.20
CA THR A 8 3.06 -8.39 19.80
C THR A 8 3.08 -8.56 18.27
N ILE A 9 2.15 -7.93 17.56
CA ILE A 9 2.09 -7.94 16.08
C ILE A 9 3.28 -7.16 15.49
N LEU A 10 3.62 -6.00 16.07
CA LEU A 10 4.70 -5.14 15.61
C LEU A 10 6.09 -5.77 15.86
N THR A 11 6.30 -6.42 17.00
CA THR A 11 7.58 -7.10 17.30
C THR A 11 7.86 -8.23 16.31
N ALA A 12 6.85 -9.03 15.94
CA ALA A 12 6.98 -10.12 14.96
C ALA A 12 7.24 -9.64 13.52
N VAL A 13 7.02 -8.36 13.21
CA VAL A 13 7.37 -7.75 11.91
C VAL A 13 8.84 -7.34 11.85
N SER A 14 9.44 -6.99 12.98
CA SER A 14 10.82 -6.49 13.05
C SER A 14 11.89 -7.54 12.73
N ASP A 15 11.59 -8.83 12.92
CA ASP A 15 12.51 -9.94 12.62
C ASP A 15 12.46 -10.42 11.15
N ARG A 16 11.71 -9.72 10.28
CA ARG A 16 11.69 -10.07 8.86
C ARG A 16 12.98 -9.63 8.19
N ARG A 17 13.63 -10.59 7.52
CA ARG A 17 14.67 -10.38 6.51
C ARG A 17 14.36 -9.10 5.70
N PRO A 18 15.35 -8.22 5.44
CA PRO A 18 15.11 -7.00 4.69
C PRO A 18 14.35 -7.31 3.40
N PRO A 19 13.37 -6.47 3.01
CA PRO A 19 12.59 -6.72 1.80
C PRO A 19 13.57 -6.89 0.65
N VAL A 20 13.42 -7.99 -0.10
CA VAL A 20 14.14 -8.17 -1.36
C VAL A 20 13.81 -6.96 -2.21
N SER A 21 14.81 -6.14 -2.53
CA SER A 21 14.61 -5.01 -3.42
C SER A 21 14.11 -5.55 -4.75
N THR A 22 12.86 -5.23 -5.08
CA THR A 22 12.25 -5.52 -6.39
C THR A 22 12.66 -4.49 -7.44
N ALA A 23 13.48 -3.50 -7.06
CA ALA A 23 13.99 -2.53 -8.02
C ALA A 23 14.88 -3.25 -9.03
N SER A 24 14.54 -3.11 -10.31
CA SER A 24 15.42 -3.58 -11.38
C SER A 24 16.80 -2.91 -11.20
N LYS A 25 17.88 -3.65 -11.50
CA LYS A 25 19.25 -3.11 -11.54
C LYS A 25 19.38 -1.89 -12.47
N THR A 26 18.45 -1.76 -13.41
CA THR A 26 18.38 -0.66 -14.39
C THR A 26 17.46 0.49 -13.98
N SER A 27 16.75 0.38 -12.85
CA SER A 27 15.83 1.43 -12.41
C SER A 27 16.62 2.63 -11.91
N LYS A 28 16.27 3.82 -12.39
CA LYS A 28 16.81 5.09 -11.90
C LYS A 28 15.78 5.75 -10.99
N PRO A 29 16.17 6.26 -9.82
CA PRO A 29 15.27 7.02 -8.98
C PRO A 29 14.89 8.33 -9.69
N ILE A 30 13.62 8.72 -9.57
CA ILE A 30 13.11 10.00 -10.07
C ILE A 30 12.43 10.78 -8.94
N PRO A 31 12.50 12.12 -8.93
CA PRO A 31 11.71 12.94 -8.01
C PRO A 31 10.21 12.72 -8.18
N LEU A 32 9.46 12.83 -7.09
CA LEU A 32 8.00 12.64 -7.11
C LEU A 32 7.28 13.66 -8.01
N ALA A 33 7.79 14.89 -8.08
CA ALA A 33 7.24 15.93 -8.97
C ALA A 33 7.39 15.54 -10.46
N GLU A 34 8.53 14.96 -10.82
CA GLU A 34 8.79 14.48 -12.18
C GLU A 34 7.88 13.29 -12.51
N LEU A 35 7.72 12.35 -11.57
CA LEU A 35 6.77 11.25 -11.72
C LEU A 35 5.34 11.74 -11.98
N ALA A 36 4.89 12.76 -11.23
CA ALA A 36 3.55 13.33 -11.41
C ALA A 36 3.36 13.92 -12.82
N ALA A 37 4.34 14.68 -13.31
CA ALA A 37 4.30 15.23 -14.66
C ALA A 37 4.27 14.14 -15.74
N MET A 38 5.03 13.05 -15.55
CA MET A 38 5.04 11.91 -16.47
C MET A 38 3.70 11.16 -16.50
N ILE A 39 3.03 11.03 -15.35
CA ILE A 39 1.70 10.42 -15.26
C ILE A 39 0.68 11.26 -16.03
N GLU A 40 0.69 12.59 -15.83
CA GLU A 40 -0.25 13.48 -16.52
C GLU A 40 -0.06 13.47 -18.03
N ARG A 41 1.20 13.52 -18.48
CA ARG A 41 1.54 13.37 -19.90
C ARG A 41 0.98 12.07 -20.48
N ARG A 42 1.17 10.95 -19.77
CA ARG A 42 0.66 9.64 -20.21
C ARG A 42 -0.86 9.58 -20.22
N ARG A 43 -1.55 10.18 -19.25
CA ARG A 43 -3.02 10.27 -19.24
C ARG A 43 -3.52 10.98 -20.50
N ALA A 44 -2.89 12.10 -20.87
CA ALA A 44 -3.20 12.83 -22.10
C ALA A 44 -2.91 12.01 -23.37
N GLU A 45 -1.76 11.33 -23.44
CA GLU A 45 -1.37 10.49 -24.59
C GLU A 45 -2.30 9.28 -24.80
N THR A 46 -2.77 8.67 -23.70
CA THR A 46 -3.58 7.43 -23.76
C THR A 46 -5.08 7.68 -23.71
N GLY A 47 -5.51 8.91 -23.41
CA GLY A 47 -6.91 9.23 -23.15
C GLY A 47 -7.47 8.58 -21.88
N VAL A 48 -6.61 8.00 -21.03
CA VAL A 48 -7.00 7.40 -19.77
C VAL A 48 -7.22 8.51 -18.76
N GLY A 49 -8.50 8.83 -18.53
CA GLY A 49 -8.94 9.75 -17.49
C GLY A 49 -8.88 9.13 -16.09
N GLU A 50 -9.77 9.58 -15.21
CA GLU A 50 -9.80 9.10 -13.84
C GLU A 50 -10.23 7.62 -13.80
N LEU A 51 -9.35 6.76 -13.28
CA LEU A 51 -9.66 5.34 -13.12
C LEU A 51 -10.60 5.11 -11.93
N PRO A 52 -11.56 4.18 -12.05
CA PRO A 52 -12.40 3.83 -10.92
C PRO A 52 -11.53 3.28 -9.78
N ARG A 53 -11.69 3.83 -8.58
CA ARG A 53 -11.02 3.28 -7.39
C ARG A 53 -11.50 1.85 -7.16
N ASN A 54 -10.58 0.97 -6.78
CA ASN A 54 -10.93 -0.41 -6.44
C ASN A 54 -11.95 -0.41 -5.29
N SER A 55 -13.10 -1.04 -5.52
CA SER A 55 -14.20 -1.14 -4.54
C SER A 55 -13.85 -1.86 -3.23
N GLY A 56 -12.70 -2.56 -3.18
CA GLY A 56 -12.25 -3.27 -1.98
C GLY A 56 -13.10 -4.49 -1.61
N LYS A 57 -14.06 -4.91 -2.46
CA LYS A 57 -15.05 -5.95 -2.14
C LYS A 57 -14.45 -7.35 -1.93
N ARG A 58 -13.29 -7.65 -2.53
CA ARG A 58 -12.61 -8.95 -2.45
C ARG A 58 -11.39 -8.92 -1.52
N ARG A 59 -11.53 -8.27 -0.35
CA ARG A 59 -10.48 -8.29 0.70
C ARG A 59 -10.38 -9.70 1.31
N THR A 60 -9.15 -10.18 1.46
CA THR A 60 -8.86 -11.42 2.20
C THR A 60 -9.21 -11.26 3.69
N PRO A 61 -9.44 -12.35 4.44
CA PRO A 61 -9.74 -12.28 5.87
C PRO A 61 -8.70 -11.48 6.68
N GLY A 62 -7.41 -11.72 6.42
CA GLY A 62 -6.33 -10.97 7.09
C GLY A 62 -6.37 -9.47 6.81
N LYS A 63 -6.72 -9.06 5.57
CA LYS A 63 -6.86 -7.64 5.23
C LYS A 63 -8.08 -6.99 5.89
N LYS A 64 -9.17 -7.73 6.11
CA LYS A 64 -10.34 -7.23 6.86
C LYS A 64 -9.97 -6.99 8.33
N ALA A 65 -9.35 -7.99 8.97
CA ALA A 65 -8.93 -7.89 10.36
C ALA A 65 -7.98 -6.71 10.62
N LEU A 66 -7.04 -6.46 9.70
CA LEU A 66 -6.16 -5.28 9.78
C LEU A 66 -6.95 -3.97 9.74
N LEU A 67 -7.89 -3.83 8.80
CA LEU A 67 -8.66 -2.61 8.65
C LEU A 67 -9.63 -2.38 9.82
N ASP A 68 -10.17 -3.45 10.40
CA ASP A 68 -10.96 -3.36 11.62
C ASP A 68 -10.11 -2.86 12.79
N ALA A 69 -8.91 -3.41 12.99
CA ALA A 69 -7.99 -2.94 14.04
C ALA A 69 -7.60 -1.46 13.88
N ILE A 70 -7.45 -0.99 12.64
CA ILE A 70 -7.13 0.42 12.34
C ILE A 70 -8.32 1.32 12.66
N ARG A 71 -9.54 0.89 12.31
CA ARG A 71 -10.77 1.61 12.66
C ARG A 71 -10.92 1.70 14.19
N ASP A 72 -10.68 0.61 14.90
CA ASP A 72 -10.79 0.56 16.35
C ASP A 72 -9.73 1.46 17.04
N ALA A 73 -8.59 1.68 16.37
CA ALA A 73 -7.58 2.64 16.77
C ALA A 73 -7.88 4.10 16.35
N GLY A 74 -9.04 4.36 15.72
CA GLY A 74 -9.48 5.70 15.29
C GLY A 74 -8.99 6.14 13.90
N GLY A 75 -8.38 5.25 13.12
CA GLY A 75 -7.97 5.52 11.74
C GLY A 75 -9.11 5.34 10.73
N ASN A 76 -9.02 5.97 9.56
CA ASN A 76 -9.98 5.82 8.47
C ASN A 76 -9.24 5.41 7.17
N TRP A 77 -9.60 4.26 6.59
CA TRP A 77 -8.89 3.67 5.44
C TRP A 77 -9.80 2.92 4.45
#